data_AF-A0A1F9VM78-F1
#
_entry.id   AF-A0A1F9VM78-F1
#
_cell.length_a   1.000
_cell.length_b   1.000
_cell.length_c   1.000
_cell.angle_alpha   90.00
_cell.angle_beta   90.00
_cell.angle_gamma   90.00
#
_symmetry.space_group_name_H-M   'P 1'
#
loop_
_entity.id
_entity.type
_entity.pdbx_description
1 polymer ?
#
loop_
_entity_poly.entity_id
_entity_poly.type
_entity_poly.pdbx_seq_one_letter_code
_entity_poly.pdbx_strand_id
1 'polypeptide(L)'
;MPGNSSAFVWIIKPLMKRDLKGVFRYARGAKWPAWFILALPFLIIYVYVYFKTRKYINWTAALAMIIFSEIMLTITEHICITRGHWVYNDNRILGPRIWGIPIEEPLIYYWIPQLFVVFTMLIIYNYLRKRARKKGAA
;
A
#
# COMPACT_ATOMS: atom_id res chain seq x y z
N MET A 1 19.83 15.60 -28.40
CA MET A 1 20.19 14.90 -27.15
C MET A 1 18.99 14.05 -26.71
N PRO A 2 18.99 12.72 -26.93
CA PRO A 2 17.88 11.86 -26.52
C PRO A 2 17.98 11.52 -25.03
N GLY A 3 16.87 11.70 -24.32
CA GLY A 3 16.76 11.67 -22.87
C GLY A 3 16.89 10.28 -22.24
N ASN A 4 17.56 10.29 -21.10
CA ASN A 4 17.98 9.18 -20.27
C ASN A 4 16.79 8.49 -19.55
N SER A 5 15.96 7.77 -20.30
CA SER A 5 14.76 7.06 -19.80
C SER A 5 14.95 5.52 -19.69
N SER A 6 16.18 5.02 -19.91
CA SER A 6 16.47 3.58 -20.03
C SER A 6 16.70 2.84 -18.71
N ALA A 7 17.04 3.55 -17.62
CA ALA A 7 17.38 2.92 -16.35
C ALA A 7 16.16 2.28 -15.66
N PHE A 8 14.99 2.91 -15.73
CA PHE A 8 13.75 2.36 -15.15
C PHE A 8 13.25 1.13 -15.91
N VAL A 9 13.42 1.11 -17.23
CA VAL A 9 12.93 0.02 -18.11
C VAL A 9 13.67 -1.30 -17.87
N TRP A 10 14.92 -1.24 -17.41
CA TRP A 10 15.71 -2.44 -17.14
C TRP A 10 15.27 -3.20 -15.87
N ILE A 11 14.79 -2.49 -14.86
CA ILE A 11 14.36 -3.09 -13.58
C ILE A 11 13.05 -3.88 -13.74
N ILE A 12 12.17 -3.45 -14.65
CA ILE A 12 10.88 -4.11 -14.95
C ILE A 12 10.95 -5.15 -16.07
N LYS A 13 12.07 -5.25 -16.78
CA LYS A 13 12.27 -6.16 -17.92
C LYS A 13 12.06 -7.66 -17.61
N PRO A 14 12.39 -8.20 -16.42
CA PRO A 14 12.13 -9.61 -16.10
C PRO A 14 10.64 -9.91 -15.86
N LEU A 15 9.81 -8.87 -15.67
CA LEU A 15 8.38 -8.99 -15.33
C LEU A 15 7.45 -8.88 -16.54
N MET A 16 7.99 -8.64 -17.73
CA MET A 16 7.20 -8.41 -18.94
C MET A 16 7.68 -9.33 -20.06
N LYS A 17 6.80 -10.20 -20.56
CA LYS A 17 7.07 -10.89 -21.83
C LYS A 17 6.75 -9.93 -22.97
N ARG A 18 7.72 -9.72 -23.88
CA ARG A 18 7.46 -9.04 -25.15
C ARG A 18 6.58 -9.95 -26.01
N ASP A 19 5.41 -9.47 -26.38
CA ASP A 19 4.63 -10.07 -27.46
C ASP A 19 5.36 -9.83 -28.81
N LEU A 20 5.12 -10.68 -29.81
CA LEU A 20 5.71 -10.61 -31.15
C LEU A 20 5.47 -9.25 -31.86
N LYS A 21 4.54 -8.44 -31.36
CA LYS A 21 4.24 -7.08 -31.83
C LYS A 21 4.95 -5.96 -31.04
N GLY A 22 5.89 -6.27 -30.15
CA GLY A 22 6.65 -5.29 -29.36
C GLY A 22 5.88 -4.63 -28.21
N VAL A 23 4.65 -5.07 -27.94
CA VAL A 23 3.82 -4.57 -26.84
C VAL A 23 4.14 -5.37 -25.57
N PHE A 24 4.44 -4.67 -24.47
CA PHE A 24 4.66 -5.33 -23.19
C PHE A 24 3.33 -5.86 -22.63
N ARG A 25 3.27 -7.16 -22.31
CA ARG A 25 2.10 -7.82 -21.70
C ARG A 25 2.50 -8.51 -20.41
N TYR A 26 1.71 -8.32 -19.35
CA TYR A 26 1.69 -9.22 -18.21
C TYR A 26 1.19 -10.60 -18.67
N ALA A 27 1.59 -11.67 -17.98
CA ALA A 27 1.35 -13.07 -18.36
C ALA A 27 -0.13 -13.42 -18.65
N ARG A 28 -1.10 -12.59 -18.26
CA ARG A 28 -2.54 -12.77 -18.52
C ARG A 28 -3.27 -11.57 -19.13
N GLY A 29 -2.58 -10.69 -19.85
CA GLY A 29 -3.24 -9.72 -20.74
C GLY A 29 -3.82 -8.46 -20.09
N ALA A 30 -3.59 -8.22 -18.79
CA ALA A 30 -3.87 -6.91 -18.20
C ALA A 30 -2.87 -5.87 -18.75
N LYS A 31 -3.37 -4.86 -19.47
CA LYS A 31 -2.57 -3.76 -20.04
C LYS A 31 -2.25 -2.64 -19.02
N TRP A 32 -2.89 -2.69 -17.85
CA TRP A 32 -2.83 -1.68 -16.80
C TRP A 32 -2.50 -2.32 -15.44
N PRO A 33 -1.84 -1.62 -14.51
CA PRO A 33 -1.60 -2.10 -13.16
C PRO A 33 -2.93 -2.15 -12.38
N ALA A 34 -3.72 -3.20 -12.60
CA ALA A 34 -5.02 -3.39 -11.97
C ALA A 34 -4.92 -3.34 -10.42
N TRP A 35 -3.80 -3.80 -9.88
CA TRP A 35 -3.44 -3.68 -8.47
C TRP A 35 -3.40 -2.23 -7.96
N PHE A 36 -2.95 -1.28 -8.80
CA PHE A 36 -2.91 0.14 -8.43
C PHE A 36 -4.31 0.77 -8.47
N ILE A 37 -5.14 0.36 -9.44
CA ILE A 37 -6.54 0.82 -9.54
C ILE A 37 -7.34 0.37 -8.31
N LEU A 38 -7.10 -0.86 -7.83
CA LEU A 38 -7.71 -1.37 -6.60
C LEU A 38 -7.37 -0.51 -5.37
N ALA A 39 -6.17 0.07 -5.32
CA ALA A 39 -5.76 0.94 -4.23
C ALA A 39 -6.35 2.35 -4.31
N LEU A 40 -6.85 2.78 -5.48
CA LEU A 40 -7.26 4.17 -5.71
C LEU A 40 -8.35 4.69 -4.75
N PRO A 41 -9.45 3.95 -4.47
CA PRO A 41 -10.46 4.40 -3.51
C PRO A 41 -9.85 4.63 -2.11
N PHE A 42 -8.96 3.73 -1.69
CA PHE A 42 -8.26 3.83 -0.43
C PHE A 42 -7.32 5.03 -0.40
N LEU A 43 -6.58 5.29 -1.48
CA LEU A 43 -5.71 6.45 -1.62
C LEU A 43 -6.49 7.78 -1.55
N ILE A 44 -7.66 7.86 -2.17
CA ILE A 44 -8.51 9.06 -2.12
C ILE A 44 -8.94 9.36 -0.69
N ILE A 45 -9.48 8.36 0.02
CA ILE A 45 -9.89 8.52 1.42
C ILE A 45 -8.68 8.85 2.30
N TYR A 46 -7.57 8.15 2.08
CA TYR A 46 -6.32 8.36 2.81
C TYR A 46 -5.82 9.80 2.66
N VAL A 47 -5.79 10.34 1.44
CA VAL A 47 -5.40 11.74 1.17
C VAL A 47 -6.32 12.73 1.90
N TYR A 48 -7.63 12.53 1.82
CA TYR A 48 -8.59 13.38 2.54
C TYR A 48 -8.31 13.40 4.04
N VAL A 49 -8.16 12.22 4.64
CA VAL A 49 -7.95 12.05 6.06
C VAL A 49 -6.57 12.60 6.49
N TYR A 50 -5.52 12.35 5.70
CA TYR A 50 -4.17 12.90 5.89
C TYR A 50 -4.19 14.43 6.02
N PHE A 51 -4.85 15.13 5.10
CA PHE A 51 -4.89 16.60 5.15
C PHE A 51 -5.64 17.14 6.38
N LYS A 52 -6.59 16.39 6.93
CA LYS A 52 -7.30 16.76 8.17
C LYS A 52 -6.47 16.53 9.43
N THR A 53 -5.56 15.55 9.42
CA THR A 53 -4.87 15.09 10.63
C THR A 53 -3.38 15.39 10.69
N ARG A 54 -2.70 15.65 9.55
CA ARG A 54 -1.23 15.77 9.42
C ARG A 54 -0.52 16.65 10.45
N LYS A 55 -1.22 17.68 10.96
CA LYS A 55 -0.68 18.63 11.94
C LYS A 55 -0.71 18.13 13.39
N TYR A 56 -1.42 17.04 13.65
CA TYR A 56 -1.58 16.44 14.97
C TYR A 56 -0.73 15.17 15.15
N ILE A 57 0.02 14.78 14.11
CA ILE A 57 0.77 13.53 14.08
C ILE A 57 2.23 13.80 14.37
N ASN A 58 2.79 13.02 15.29
CA ASN A 58 4.24 12.89 15.41
C ASN A 58 4.73 11.95 14.30
N TRP A 59 5.28 12.52 13.23
CA TRP A 59 5.71 11.77 12.05
C TRP A 59 6.85 10.81 12.33
N THR A 60 7.74 11.12 13.25
CA THR A 60 8.83 10.22 13.66
C THR A 60 8.26 8.94 14.28
N ALA A 61 7.31 9.07 15.21
CA ALA A 61 6.65 7.92 15.83
C ALA A 61 5.81 7.14 14.81
N ALA A 62 5.10 7.84 13.92
CA ALA A 62 4.28 7.22 12.88
C ALA A 62 5.14 6.40 11.89
N LEU A 63 6.26 6.96 11.43
CA LEU A 63 7.20 6.26 10.55
C LEU A 63 7.86 5.07 11.26
N ALA A 64 8.27 5.23 12.51
CA ALA A 64 8.83 4.13 13.30
C ALA A 64 7.83 2.97 13.46
N MET A 65 6.56 3.29 13.73
CA MET A 65 5.48 2.30 13.81
C MET A 65 5.29 1.55 12.49
N ILE A 66 5.25 2.27 11.35
CA ILE A 66 5.09 1.64 10.03
C ILE A 66 6.28 0.73 9.75
N ILE A 67 7.51 1.24 9.85
CA ILE A 67 8.72 0.47 9.55
C ILE A 67 8.79 -0.78 10.42
N PHE A 68 8.53 -0.66 11.72
CA PHE A 68 8.53 -1.80 12.63
C PHE A 68 7.43 -2.82 12.28
N SER A 69 6.22 -2.34 12.00
CA SER A 69 5.11 -3.19 11.55
C SER A 69 5.44 -3.92 10.25
N GLU A 70 6.03 -3.25 9.26
CA GLU A 70 6.41 -3.82 7.98
C GLU A 70 7.44 -4.93 8.13
N ILE A 71 8.46 -4.71 8.97
CA ILE A 71 9.47 -5.71 9.26
C ILE A 71 8.82 -6.94 9.87
N MET A 72 7.98 -6.76 10.89
CA MET A 72 7.33 -7.87 11.59
C MET A 72 6.34 -8.63 10.70
N LEU A 73 5.52 -7.92 9.92
CA LEU A 73 4.58 -8.52 8.98
C LEU A 73 5.32 -9.28 7.88
N THR A 74 6.34 -8.68 7.26
CA THR A 74 7.12 -9.34 6.21
C THR A 74 7.79 -10.62 6.71
N ILE A 75 8.37 -10.61 7.92
CA ILE A 75 8.96 -11.81 8.53
C ILE A 75 7.90 -12.88 8.74
N THR A 76 6.76 -12.50 9.33
CA THR A 76 5.67 -13.44 9.64
C THR A 76 5.11 -14.05 8.35
N GLU A 77 4.84 -13.21 7.37
CA GLU A 77 4.35 -13.58 6.04
C GLU A 77 5.28 -14.59 5.37
N HIS A 78 6.58 -14.29 5.34
CA HIS A 78 7.58 -15.17 4.75
C HIS A 78 7.63 -16.54 5.47
N ILE A 79 7.56 -16.56 6.81
CA ILE A 79 7.52 -17.82 7.58
C ILE A 79 6.25 -18.61 7.25
N CYS A 80 5.09 -17.95 7.15
CA CYS A 80 3.82 -18.61 6.84
C CYS A 80 3.80 -19.19 5.42
N ILE A 81 4.35 -18.47 4.43
CA ILE A 81 4.47 -18.95 3.04
C ILE A 81 5.43 -20.13 2.96
N THR A 82 6.62 -20.03 3.57
CA THR A 82 7.64 -21.10 3.51
C THR A 82 7.18 -22.39 4.19
N ARG A 83 6.28 -22.30 5.18
CA ARG A 83 5.65 -23.46 5.83
C ARG A 83 4.38 -23.94 5.13
N GLY A 84 3.94 -23.29 4.06
CA GLY A 84 2.71 -23.64 3.35
C GLY A 84 1.42 -23.34 4.12
N HIS A 85 1.49 -22.58 5.22
CA HIS A 85 0.29 -22.12 5.95
C HIS A 85 -0.44 -21.02 5.20
N TRP A 86 0.30 -20.21 4.43
CA TRP A 86 -0.26 -19.17 3.59
C TRP A 86 -0.03 -19.52 2.13
N VAL A 87 -1.12 -19.77 1.42
CA VAL A 87 -1.10 -20.13 0.00
C VAL A 87 -1.87 -19.09 -0.80
N TYR A 88 -1.19 -18.49 -1.76
CA TYR A 88 -1.80 -17.52 -2.66
C TYR A 88 -2.34 -18.23 -3.90
N ASN A 89 -3.58 -17.90 -4.27
CA ASN A 89 -4.14 -18.37 -5.54
C ASN A 89 -3.45 -17.64 -6.69
N ASP A 90 -2.56 -18.34 -7.39
CA ASP A 90 -1.85 -17.81 -8.55
C ASP A 90 -2.79 -17.19 -9.59
N ASN A 91 -4.04 -17.66 -9.69
CA ASN A 91 -5.02 -17.14 -10.63
C ASN A 91 -5.62 -15.78 -10.29
N ARG A 92 -5.37 -15.27 -9.09
CA ARG A 92 -5.95 -14.01 -8.60
C ARG A 92 -4.92 -12.93 -8.31
N ILE A 93 -3.64 -13.22 -8.52
CA ILE A 93 -2.55 -12.25 -8.35
C ILE A 93 -2.41 -11.42 -9.62
N LEU A 94 -2.36 -10.09 -9.44
CA LEU A 94 -2.33 -9.09 -10.49
C LEU A 94 -0.93 -8.50 -10.70
N GLY A 95 -0.04 -8.61 -9.71
CA GLY A 95 1.28 -8.01 -9.64
C GLY A 95 2.42 -9.01 -9.46
N PRO A 96 3.67 -8.52 -9.45
CA PRO A 96 4.85 -9.34 -9.16
C PRO A 96 4.85 -9.86 -7.72
N ARG A 97 5.66 -10.90 -7.47
CA ARG A 97 5.96 -11.39 -6.13
C ARG A 97 7.33 -10.93 -5.66
N ILE A 98 7.44 -10.60 -4.37
CA ILE A 98 8.70 -10.38 -3.65
C ILE A 98 8.74 -11.41 -2.52
N TRP A 99 9.73 -12.29 -2.50
CA TRP A 99 9.85 -13.39 -1.52
C TRP A 99 8.60 -14.29 -1.38
N GLY A 100 7.86 -14.46 -2.48
CA GLY A 100 6.62 -15.24 -2.51
C GLY A 100 5.36 -14.41 -2.24
N ILE A 101 5.51 -13.19 -1.74
CA ILE A 101 4.42 -12.27 -1.36
C ILE A 101 4.01 -11.44 -2.57
N PRO A 102 2.73 -11.41 -2.97
CA PRO A 102 2.23 -10.49 -4.00
C PRO A 102 2.41 -9.03 -3.59
N ILE A 103 2.84 -8.16 -4.51
CA ILE A 103 3.07 -6.72 -4.24
C ILE A 103 1.80 -5.99 -3.77
N GLU A 104 0.63 -6.51 -4.11
CA GLU A 104 -0.66 -5.96 -3.71
C GLU A 104 -0.89 -6.09 -2.21
N GLU A 105 -0.28 -7.09 -1.57
CA GLU A 105 -0.48 -7.36 -0.15
C GLU A 105 0.06 -6.20 0.71
N PRO A 106 1.34 -5.78 0.60
CA PRO A 106 1.82 -4.59 1.30
C PRO A 106 1.07 -3.31 0.94
N LEU A 107 0.73 -3.17 -0.35
CA LEU A 107 0.18 -1.94 -0.88
C LEU A 107 -1.26 -1.68 -0.38
N ILE A 108 -2.05 -2.74 -0.20
CA ILE A 108 -3.45 -2.64 0.26
C ILE A 108 -3.55 -2.90 1.76
N TYR A 109 -2.82 -3.88 2.29
CA TYR A 109 -3.03 -4.41 3.64
C TYR A 109 -1.98 -3.98 4.67
N TYR A 110 -0.77 -3.56 4.26
CA TYR A 110 0.28 -3.24 5.24
C TYR A 110 0.66 -1.75 5.32
N TRP A 111 0.45 -0.91 4.30
CA TRP A 111 0.87 0.50 4.43
C TRP A 111 -0.28 1.44 4.74
N ILE A 112 -1.40 1.24 4.06
CA ILE A 112 -2.57 2.09 4.16
C ILE A 112 -3.29 1.91 5.51
N PRO A 113 -3.53 0.69 6.01
CA PRO A 113 -4.40 0.50 7.17
C PRO A 113 -3.88 1.14 8.47
N GLN A 114 -2.59 1.06 8.77
CA GLN A 114 -2.01 1.49 10.04
C GLN A 114 -2.14 3.00 10.21
N LEU A 115 -1.72 3.77 9.20
CA LEU A 115 -1.87 5.22 9.22
C LEU A 115 -3.34 5.63 9.12
N PHE A 116 -4.13 4.91 8.34
CA PHE A 116 -5.56 5.16 8.24
C PHE A 116 -6.28 5.03 9.59
N VAL A 117 -5.96 4.00 10.38
CA VAL A 117 -6.49 3.81 11.74
C VAL A 117 -6.08 4.97 12.65
N VAL A 118 -4.79 5.33 12.68
CA VAL A 118 -4.30 6.45 13.49
C VAL A 118 -5.02 7.74 13.14
N PHE A 119 -5.15 8.04 11.85
CA PHE A 119 -5.80 9.27 11.42
C PHE A 119 -7.29 9.27 11.75
N THR A 120 -7.98 8.15 11.53
CA THR A 120 -9.41 8.01 11.85
C THR A 120 -9.65 8.22 13.34
N MET A 121 -8.83 7.61 14.20
CA MET A 121 -8.90 7.80 15.65
C MET A 121 -8.64 9.26 16.05
N LEU A 122 -7.69 9.95 15.42
CA LEU A 122 -7.45 11.37 15.65
C LEU A 122 -8.64 12.26 15.25
N ILE A 123 -9.32 11.95 14.14
CA ILE A 123 -10.54 12.66 13.72
C ILE A 123 -11.62 12.48 14.77
N ILE A 124 -11.89 11.24 15.19
CA ILE A 124 -12.91 10.91 16.19
C ILE A 124 -12.58 11.62 17.52
N TYR A 125 -11.35 11.49 18.00
CA TYR A 125 -10.89 12.14 19.23
C TYR A 125 -11.11 13.66 19.20
N ASN A 126 -10.71 14.32 18.10
CA ASN A 126 -10.87 15.76 17.95
C ASN A 126 -12.35 16.18 17.86
N TYR A 127 -13.19 15.37 17.22
CA TYR A 127 -14.63 15.59 17.16
C TYR A 127 -15.28 15.52 18.56
N LEU A 128 -14.99 14.45 19.31
CA LEU A 128 -15.51 14.25 20.66
C LEU A 128 -15.04 15.35 21.62
N ARG A 129 -13.76 15.73 21.55
CA ARG A 129 -13.17 16.81 22.38
C ARG A 129 -13.86 18.15 22.13
N LYS A 130 -14.16 18.50 20.87
CA LYS A 130 -14.89 19.73 20.54
C LYS A 130 -16.32 19.70 21.07
N ARG A 131 -17.01 18.57 20.95
CA ARG A 131 -18.39 18.40 21.45
C ARG A 131 -18.46 18.52 22.97
N ALA A 132 -17.51 17.94 23.69
CA ALA A 132 -17.43 18.03 25.16
C ALA A 132 -17.23 19.49 25.63
N ARG A 133 -16.32 20.24 24.99
CA ARG A 133 -16.13 21.68 25.29
C ARG A 133 -17.38 22.52 25.08
N LYS A 134 -18.14 22.25 24.01
CA LYS A 134 -19.39 22.97 23.73
C LYS A 134 -20.47 22.69 24.78
N LYS A 135 -20.53 21.46 25.31
CA LYS A 135 -21.48 21.07 26.36
C LYS A 135 -21.14 21.62 27.74
N GLY A 136 -19.85 21.80 28.07
CA GLY A 136 -19.43 22.38 29.35
C GLY A 136 -19.42 23.91 29.39
N ALA A 137 -19.69 24.58 28.26
CA ALA A 137 -19.78 26.03 28.14
C ALA A 137 -21.24 26.54 28.04
N ALA A 138 -22.21 25.63 28.15
CA ALA A 138 -23.65 25.89 28.16
C ALA A 138 -24.21 25.44 29.52
#